data_AF-A0A7W0M562-F1
#
_entry.id   AF-A0A7W0M562-F1
#
_cell.length_a   1.000
_cell.length_b   1.000
_cell.length_c   1.000
_cell.angle_alpha   90.00
_cell.angle_beta   90.00
_cell.angle_gamma   90.00
#
_symmetry.space_group_name_H-M   'P 1'
#
loop_
_entity.id
_entity.type
_entity.pdbx_description
1 polymer ?
#
loop_
_entity_poly.entity_id
_entity_poly.type
_entity_poly.pdbx_seq_one_letter_code
_entity_poly.pdbx_strand_id
1 'polypeptide(L)'
;MSPSEDTPSGAPAENKPAFEKKSFFDKKLSDRPERFEDFSIWQEARRFTNRLYDVTEKPDLVGDLGVRDALRRSSVDVMTRLAEACESGGDRDFSRGLTHAKASAAAVRSLVFIGTDRGYFTEPEQIELAGRAASLIRMIGSQLFRLKRAEGTDFKRSGPGGPGGFAGKKPGFGPKKPYGSKPPGGFSGKKPFRPKRDD
;
A
#
# COMPACT_ATOMS: atom_id res chain seq x y z
N MET A 1 -80.73 -8.42 -38.51
CA MET A 1 -79.31 -8.82 -38.43
C MET A 1 -78.65 -8.00 -37.34
N SER A 2 -77.96 -8.68 -36.44
CA SER A 2 -77.17 -8.13 -35.33
C SER A 2 -75.88 -7.43 -35.86
N PRO A 3 -75.01 -6.88 -35.00
CA PRO A 3 -74.46 -5.53 -35.11
C PRO A 3 -73.02 -5.53 -35.67
N SER A 4 -72.53 -4.41 -36.17
CA SER A 4 -71.10 -4.27 -36.49
C SER A 4 -70.59 -2.85 -36.22
N GLU A 5 -69.77 -2.81 -35.16
CA GLU A 5 -68.56 -2.00 -34.98
C GLU A 5 -68.72 -0.56 -34.51
N ASP A 6 -68.90 -0.45 -33.19
CA ASP A 6 -68.39 0.65 -32.38
C ASP A 6 -66.92 0.39 -31.97
N THR A 7 -66.18 1.50 -31.81
CA THR A 7 -64.86 1.76 -31.17
C THR A 7 -63.59 1.74 -32.04
N PRO A 8 -62.52 2.48 -31.65
CA PRO A 8 -62.48 3.92 -31.39
C PRO A 8 -61.25 4.60 -32.05
N SER A 9 -61.41 5.81 -32.59
CA SER A 9 -60.29 6.61 -33.12
C SER A 9 -59.73 7.55 -32.05
N GLY A 10 -58.44 7.39 -31.74
CA GLY A 10 -57.56 8.48 -31.32
C GLY A 10 -57.49 8.80 -29.83
N ALA A 11 -56.83 7.96 -29.04
CA ALA A 11 -56.19 8.43 -27.81
C ALA A 11 -55.00 9.34 -28.19
N PRO A 12 -54.84 10.54 -27.59
CA PRO A 12 -53.67 11.37 -27.83
C PRO A 12 -52.43 10.68 -27.26
N ALA A 13 -51.38 10.60 -28.08
CA ALA A 13 -50.09 10.06 -27.70
C ALA A 13 -49.55 10.82 -26.47
N GLU A 14 -49.55 10.15 -25.32
CA GLU A 14 -48.82 10.60 -24.14
C GLU A 14 -47.35 10.75 -24.52
N ASN A 15 -46.91 11.99 -24.53
CA ASN A 15 -45.52 12.39 -24.68
C ASN A 15 -44.76 11.89 -23.44
N LYS A 16 -44.24 10.66 -23.50
CA LYS A 16 -43.35 10.13 -22.48
C LYS A 16 -42.19 11.12 -22.34
N PRO A 17 -41.87 11.62 -21.13
CA PRO A 17 -40.72 12.47 -20.96
C PRO A 17 -39.50 11.67 -21.44
N ALA A 18 -38.79 12.22 -22.41
CA ALA A 18 -37.50 11.70 -22.84
C ALA A 18 -36.68 11.51 -21.56
N PHE A 19 -36.36 10.26 -21.25
CA PHE A 19 -35.51 9.93 -20.12
C PHE A 19 -34.17 10.59 -20.41
N GLU A 20 -33.96 11.77 -19.80
CA GLU A 20 -32.68 12.45 -19.83
C GLU A 20 -31.65 11.40 -19.40
N LYS A 21 -30.83 10.98 -20.35
CA LYS A 21 -29.59 10.30 -20.05
C LYS A 21 -28.73 11.34 -19.34
N LYS A 22 -28.98 11.54 -18.03
CA LYS A 22 -27.98 12.12 -17.16
C LYS A 22 -26.76 11.26 -17.37
N SER A 23 -25.75 11.87 -17.99
CA SER A 23 -24.43 11.31 -18.16
C SER A 23 -24.00 10.79 -16.79
N PHE A 24 -24.10 9.47 -16.60
CA PHE A 24 -23.57 8.79 -15.42
C PHE A 24 -22.03 8.85 -15.39
N PHE A 25 -21.44 9.44 -16.44
CA PHE A 25 -20.02 9.66 -16.65
C PHE A 25 -19.47 10.93 -16.01
N ASP A 26 -20.29 11.70 -15.28
CA ASP A 26 -19.83 12.89 -14.52
C ASP A 26 -19.59 12.61 -13.03
N LYS A 27 -19.37 11.35 -12.67
CA LYS A 27 -18.91 11.00 -11.31
C LYS A 27 -17.40 11.27 -11.22
N LYS A 28 -17.09 12.52 -10.88
CA LYS A 28 -15.81 13.09 -10.40
C LYS A 28 -14.70 12.04 -10.28
N LEU A 29 -13.78 12.07 -11.24
CA LEU A 29 -12.59 11.21 -11.42
C LEU A 29 -11.59 11.26 -10.25
N SER A 30 -11.81 12.10 -9.24
CA SER A 30 -10.88 12.22 -8.13
C SER A 30 -11.09 11.08 -7.14
N ASP A 31 -10.37 9.99 -7.35
CA ASP A 31 -10.10 8.93 -6.37
C ASP A 31 -9.36 9.45 -5.10
N ARG A 32 -9.09 10.76 -5.05
CA ARG A 32 -8.51 11.53 -3.97
C ARG A 32 -9.60 12.03 -3.00
N PRO A 33 -9.42 11.85 -1.68
CA PRO A 33 -10.36 12.37 -0.69
C PRO A 33 -10.32 13.90 -0.60
N GLU A 34 -11.42 14.53 -0.23
CA GLU A 34 -11.50 16.00 -0.07
C GLU A 34 -10.75 16.50 1.16
N ARG A 35 -10.65 15.66 2.20
CA ARG A 35 -9.90 15.91 3.43
C ARG A 35 -8.99 14.73 3.70
N PHE A 36 -7.75 14.97 4.11
CA PHE A 36 -6.82 13.87 4.40
C PHE A 36 -7.27 13.03 5.60
N GLU A 37 -8.03 13.62 6.54
CA GLU A 37 -8.56 12.91 7.70
C GLU A 37 -9.54 11.82 7.31
N ASP A 38 -10.22 11.97 6.18
CA ASP A 38 -11.15 10.97 5.62
C ASP A 38 -10.42 9.89 4.81
N PHE A 39 -9.11 10.05 4.60
CA PHE A 39 -8.32 9.08 3.86
C PHE A 39 -7.99 7.86 4.73
N SER A 40 -8.62 6.72 4.44
CA SER A 40 -8.40 5.47 5.20
C SER A 40 -6.92 5.07 5.30
N ILE A 41 -6.13 5.31 4.25
CA ILE A 41 -4.68 5.04 4.24
C ILE A 41 -3.95 5.94 5.24
N TRP A 42 -4.31 7.22 5.32
CA TRP A 42 -3.75 8.15 6.29
C TRP A 42 -4.15 7.78 7.72
N GLN A 43 -5.40 7.37 7.95
CA GLN A 43 -5.86 6.92 9.27
C GLN A 43 -5.09 5.69 9.76
N GLU A 44 -4.83 4.73 8.87
CA GLU A 44 -3.97 3.58 9.19
C GLU A 44 -2.53 3.99 9.44
N ALA A 45 -1.99 4.93 8.64
CA ALA A 45 -0.65 5.46 8.87
C ALA A 45 -0.55 6.12 10.25
N ARG A 46 -1.54 6.92 10.65
CA ARG A 46 -1.62 7.54 11.99
C ARG A 46 -1.66 6.51 13.11
N ARG A 47 -2.51 5.48 12.99
CA ARG A 47 -2.57 4.36 13.96
C ARG A 47 -1.23 3.64 14.07
N PHE A 48 -0.58 3.38 12.93
CA PHE A 48 0.70 2.70 12.90
C PHE A 48 1.84 3.54 13.47
N THR A 49 1.85 4.85 13.18
CA THR A 49 2.81 5.80 13.77
C THR A 49 2.70 5.78 15.29
N ASN A 50 1.50 5.90 15.87
CA ASN A 50 1.34 5.81 17.33
C ASN A 50 1.85 4.49 17.89
N ARG A 51 1.53 3.36 17.23
CA ARG A 51 2.05 2.05 17.63
C ARG A 51 3.58 2.00 17.63
N LEU A 52 4.23 2.65 16.65
CA LEU A 52 5.68 2.75 16.61
C LEU A 52 6.24 3.61 17.74
N TYR A 53 5.56 4.68 18.14
CA TYR A 53 5.93 5.43 19.34
C TYR A 53 5.88 4.53 20.59
N ASP A 54 4.79 3.78 20.79
CA ASP A 54 4.64 2.88 21.95
C ASP A 54 5.78 1.85 22.03
N VAL A 55 6.10 1.15 20.93
CA VAL A 55 7.15 0.11 20.94
C VAL A 55 8.58 0.67 21.00
N THR A 56 8.75 1.96 20.69
CA THR A 56 10.06 2.62 20.71
C THR A 56 10.36 3.30 22.04
N GLU A 57 9.42 3.29 22.99
CA GLU A 57 9.62 3.76 24.37
C GLU A 57 10.22 2.70 25.30
N LYS A 58 10.44 1.48 24.80
CA LYS A 58 11.05 0.41 25.58
C LYS A 58 12.45 0.79 26.09
N PRO A 59 12.84 0.34 27.30
CA PRO A 59 14.15 0.65 27.89
C PRO A 59 15.34 0.31 26.98
N ASP A 60 15.27 -0.81 26.26
CA ASP A 60 16.38 -1.26 25.40
C ASP A 60 16.55 -0.41 24.13
N LEU A 61 15.51 0.30 23.71
CA LEU A 61 15.49 1.12 22.48
C LEU A 61 15.53 2.61 22.78
N VAL A 62 15.18 3.05 23.99
CA VAL A 62 15.18 4.48 24.34
C VAL A 62 16.56 5.13 24.21
N GLY A 63 17.63 4.35 24.42
CA GLY A 63 19.03 4.81 24.30
C GLY A 63 19.62 4.76 22.89
N ASP A 64 19.09 3.94 21.97
CA ASP A 64 19.56 3.91 20.56
C ASP A 64 18.77 4.94 19.73
N LEU A 65 19.18 6.20 19.88
CA LEU A 65 18.57 7.34 19.15
C LEU A 65 18.61 7.14 17.63
N GLY A 66 19.58 6.39 17.11
CA GLY A 66 19.70 6.13 15.68
C GLY A 66 18.51 5.34 15.15
N VAL A 67 18.29 4.13 15.67
CA VAL A 67 17.19 3.25 15.21
C VAL A 67 15.84 3.84 15.62
N ARG A 68 15.73 4.34 16.86
CA ARG A 68 14.50 4.88 17.43
C ARG A 68 13.99 6.08 16.64
N ASP A 69 14.85 7.08 16.43
CA ASP A 69 14.42 8.32 15.78
C ASP A 69 14.24 8.11 14.28
N ALA A 70 15.02 7.22 13.64
CA ALA A 70 14.79 6.84 12.25
C ALA A 70 13.40 6.19 12.06
N LEU A 71 13.02 5.24 12.93
CA LEU A 71 11.69 4.61 12.87
C LEU A 71 10.58 5.66 13.02
N ARG A 72 10.66 6.49 14.05
CA ARG A 72 9.66 7.54 14.33
C ARG A 72 9.57 8.52 13.17
N ARG A 73 10.69 9.07 12.71
CA ARG A 73 10.73 10.03 11.59
C ARG A 73 10.20 9.44 10.30
N SER A 74 10.58 8.22 9.94
CA SER A 74 10.05 7.57 8.73
C SER A 74 8.56 7.31 8.84
N SER A 75 8.04 6.92 10.01
CA SER A 75 6.59 6.72 10.20
C SER A 75 5.78 8.01 10.15
N VAL A 76 6.29 9.10 10.75
CA VAL A 76 5.70 10.42 10.66
C VAL A 76 5.68 10.90 9.21
N ASP A 77 6.79 10.71 8.47
CA ASP A 77 6.87 11.09 7.06
C ASP A 77 5.84 10.35 6.18
N VAL A 78 5.52 9.08 6.46
CA VAL A 78 4.39 8.41 5.77
C VAL A 78 3.10 9.19 5.95
N MET A 79 2.75 9.55 7.19
CA MET A 79 1.50 10.23 7.51
C MET A 79 1.47 11.66 6.94
N THR A 80 2.55 12.44 7.10
CA THR A 80 2.59 13.84 6.64
C THR A 80 2.59 13.92 5.12
N ARG A 81 3.31 13.03 4.42
CA ARG A 81 3.30 12.98 2.95
C ARG A 81 1.92 12.64 2.40
N LEU A 82 1.16 11.76 3.04
CA LEU A 82 -0.22 11.46 2.66
C LEU A 82 -1.12 12.69 2.82
N ALA A 83 -0.96 13.46 3.91
CA ALA A 83 -1.71 14.69 4.11
C ALA A 83 -1.34 15.77 3.08
N GLU A 84 -0.05 16.06 2.90
CA GLU A 84 0.47 16.98 1.88
C GLU A 84 -0.03 16.62 0.48
N ALA A 85 -0.09 15.32 0.16
CA ALA A 85 -0.58 14.85 -1.12
C ALA A 85 -2.08 15.18 -1.31
N CYS A 86 -2.90 15.00 -0.27
CA CYS A 86 -4.34 15.29 -0.35
C CYS A 86 -4.59 16.78 -0.57
N GLU A 87 -3.84 17.65 0.09
CA GLU A 87 -3.90 19.11 -0.03
C GLU A 87 -3.29 19.65 -1.34
N SER A 88 -2.70 18.80 -2.17
CA SER A 88 -2.03 19.23 -3.40
C SER A 88 -2.99 19.69 -4.50
N GLY A 89 -2.49 20.47 -5.46
CA GLY A 89 -3.31 21.09 -6.51
C GLY A 89 -3.89 20.13 -7.57
N GLY A 90 -3.41 18.89 -7.68
CA GLY A 90 -3.92 17.94 -8.67
C GLY A 90 -3.35 16.52 -8.59
N ASP A 91 -3.86 15.62 -9.43
CA ASP A 91 -3.60 14.17 -9.37
C ASP A 91 -2.12 13.79 -9.54
N ARG A 92 -1.36 14.56 -10.33
CA ARG A 92 0.08 14.37 -10.49
C ARG A 92 0.83 14.55 -9.18
N ASP A 93 0.55 15.64 -8.46
CA ASP A 93 1.20 15.94 -7.19
C ASP A 93 0.72 14.98 -6.10
N PHE A 94 -0.56 14.59 -6.12
CA PHE A 94 -1.10 13.55 -5.26
C PHE A 94 -0.36 12.22 -5.46
N SER A 95 -0.23 11.76 -6.71
CA SER A 95 0.51 10.53 -7.08
C SER A 95 1.99 10.59 -6.66
N ARG A 96 2.64 11.76 -6.79
CA ARG A 96 4.01 11.96 -6.31
C ARG A 96 4.09 11.81 -4.78
N GLY A 97 3.21 12.48 -4.04
CA GLY A 97 3.15 12.38 -2.57
C GLY A 97 2.89 10.95 -2.09
N LEU A 98 1.97 10.22 -2.75
CA LEU A 98 1.74 8.79 -2.48
C LEU A 98 3.01 7.95 -2.75
N THR A 99 3.76 8.26 -3.81
CA THR A 99 5.01 7.54 -4.11
C THR A 99 6.05 7.74 -3.01
N HIS A 100 6.19 8.97 -2.50
CA HIS A 100 7.08 9.25 -1.37
C HIS A 100 6.61 8.55 -0.09
N ALA A 101 5.32 8.64 0.25
CA ALA A 101 4.76 7.95 1.41
C ALA A 101 5.01 6.42 1.35
N LYS A 102 4.88 5.82 0.16
CA LYS A 102 5.18 4.39 -0.04
C LYS A 102 6.64 4.05 0.21
N ALA A 103 7.57 4.91 -0.22
CA ALA A 103 9.00 4.74 0.02
C ALA A 103 9.31 4.83 1.53
N SER A 104 8.72 5.78 2.23
CA SER A 104 8.90 5.94 3.69
C SER A 104 8.33 4.75 4.46
N ALA A 105 7.21 4.17 4.01
CA ALA A 105 6.66 2.95 4.59
C ALA A 105 7.59 1.73 4.38
N ALA A 106 8.27 1.66 3.22
CA ALA A 106 9.29 0.65 2.98
C ALA A 106 10.53 0.85 3.88
N ALA A 107 10.94 2.09 4.14
CA ALA A 107 12.01 2.40 5.09
C ALA A 107 11.66 1.95 6.51
N VAL A 108 10.44 2.26 7.00
CA VAL A 108 9.95 1.75 8.30
C VAL A 108 10.04 0.22 8.34
N ARG A 109 9.56 -0.46 7.30
CA ARG A 109 9.62 -1.93 7.24
C ARG A 109 11.04 -2.46 7.35
N SER A 110 12.01 -1.84 6.67
CA SER A 110 13.43 -2.22 6.75
C SER A 110 14.01 -1.97 8.13
N LEU A 111 13.68 -0.84 8.76
CA LEU A 111 14.15 -0.50 10.10
C LEU A 111 13.60 -1.43 11.18
N VAL A 112 12.39 -1.99 11.00
CA VAL A 112 11.85 -3.04 11.89
C VAL A 112 12.75 -4.28 11.87
N PHE A 113 13.29 -4.68 10.71
CA PHE A 113 14.24 -5.79 10.65
C PHE A 113 15.54 -5.47 11.38
N ILE A 114 16.11 -4.27 11.18
CA ILE A 114 17.29 -3.84 11.95
C ILE A 114 17.01 -3.84 13.46
N GLY A 115 15.84 -3.35 13.88
CA GLY A 115 15.46 -3.37 15.29
C GLY A 115 15.31 -4.79 15.84
N THR A 116 14.86 -5.74 15.03
CA THR A 116 14.77 -7.16 15.40
C THR A 116 16.17 -7.78 15.52
N ASP A 117 17.05 -7.53 14.55
CA ASP A 117 18.43 -8.04 14.56
C ASP A 117 19.25 -7.51 15.74
N ARG A 118 18.91 -6.31 16.22
CA ARG A 118 19.46 -5.68 17.43
C ARG A 118 18.81 -6.13 18.73
N GLY A 119 17.75 -6.95 18.66
CA GLY A 119 17.04 -7.48 19.83
C GLY A 119 16.01 -6.54 20.45
N TYR A 120 15.64 -5.43 19.80
CA TYR A 120 14.64 -4.49 20.31
C TYR A 120 13.20 -4.97 20.12
N PHE A 121 12.96 -5.79 19.10
CA PHE A 121 11.67 -6.36 18.79
C PHE A 121 11.71 -7.88 18.89
N THR A 122 10.72 -8.44 19.55
CA THR A 122 10.46 -9.89 19.55
C THR A 122 9.94 -10.33 18.17
N GLU A 123 9.99 -11.63 17.88
CA GLU A 123 9.44 -12.17 16.63
C GLU A 123 7.95 -11.80 16.40
N PRO A 124 7.05 -11.90 17.41
CA PRO A 124 5.67 -11.44 17.24
C PRO A 124 5.55 -9.96 16.89
N GLU A 125 6.37 -9.10 17.51
CA GLU A 125 6.38 -7.65 17.20
C GLU A 125 6.95 -7.38 15.81
N GLN A 126 7.99 -8.09 15.40
CA GLN A 126 8.52 -7.99 14.05
C GLN A 126 7.45 -8.32 13.02
N ILE A 127 6.72 -9.43 13.21
CA ILE A 127 5.63 -9.86 12.32
C ILE A 127 4.53 -8.80 12.28
N GLU A 128 4.12 -8.27 13.43
CA GLU A 128 3.11 -7.23 13.56
C GLU A 128 3.52 -5.95 12.82
N LEU A 129 4.66 -5.37 13.19
CA LEU A 129 5.13 -4.08 12.69
C LEU A 129 5.48 -4.14 11.20
N ALA A 130 6.20 -5.17 10.77
CA ALA A 130 6.52 -5.36 9.35
C ALA A 130 5.25 -5.66 8.52
N GLY A 131 4.28 -6.36 9.10
CA GLY A 131 2.98 -6.63 8.49
C GLY A 131 2.16 -5.36 8.27
N ARG A 132 2.09 -4.48 9.26
CA ARG A 132 1.42 -3.16 9.16
C ARG A 132 2.08 -2.27 8.11
N ALA A 133 3.41 -2.17 8.12
CA ALA A 133 4.15 -1.43 7.10
C ALA A 133 3.89 -1.99 5.68
N ALA A 134 3.92 -3.32 5.53
CA ALA A 134 3.59 -3.98 4.26
C ALA A 134 2.13 -3.76 3.82
N SER A 135 1.21 -3.60 4.77
CA SER A 135 -0.19 -3.24 4.48
C SER A 135 -0.29 -1.84 3.90
N LEU A 136 0.34 -0.84 4.53
CA LEU A 136 0.37 0.53 4.02
C LEU A 136 0.98 0.60 2.61
N ILE A 137 2.11 -0.09 2.37
CA ILE A 137 2.74 -0.16 1.04
C ILE A 137 1.76 -0.69 -0.02
N ARG A 138 0.95 -1.70 0.32
CA ARG A 138 -0.05 -2.29 -0.57
C ARG A 138 -1.22 -1.34 -0.80
N MET A 139 -1.76 -0.72 0.26
CA MET A 139 -2.85 0.25 0.17
C MET A 139 -2.45 1.43 -0.70
N ILE A 140 -1.28 2.03 -0.44
CA ILE A 140 -0.76 3.16 -1.23
C ILE A 140 -0.50 2.73 -2.67
N GLY A 141 0.07 1.54 -2.89
CA GLY A 141 0.29 0.99 -4.22
C GLY A 141 -1.01 0.78 -5.01
N SER A 142 -2.08 0.33 -4.35
CA SER A 142 -3.40 0.17 -4.95
C SER A 142 -4.00 1.53 -5.35
N GLN A 143 -3.87 2.54 -4.48
CA GLN A 143 -4.31 3.91 -4.78
C GLN A 143 -3.56 4.48 -5.99
N LEU A 144 -2.23 4.35 -6.04
CA LEU A 144 -1.41 4.77 -7.18
C LEU A 144 -1.83 4.08 -8.48
N PHE A 145 -2.12 2.78 -8.42
CA PHE A 145 -2.55 2.01 -9.59
C PHE A 145 -3.91 2.47 -10.11
N ARG A 146 -4.83 2.81 -9.21
CA ARG A 146 -6.15 3.38 -9.55
C ARG A 146 -6.03 4.74 -10.25
N LEU A 147 -5.20 5.64 -9.73
CA LEU A 147 -4.95 6.95 -10.36
C LEU A 147 -4.43 6.80 -11.80
N LYS A 148 -3.47 5.91 -12.04
CA LYS A 148 -2.92 5.67 -13.40
C LYS A 148 -3.97 5.15 -14.40
N ARG A 149 -4.93 4.36 -13.93
CA ARG A 149 -6.05 3.88 -14.75
C ARG A 149 -7.04 4.99 -15.07
N ALA A 150 -7.31 5.87 -14.10
CA ALA A 150 -8.18 7.03 -14.28
C ALA A 150 -7.61 8.04 -15.30
N GLU A 151 -6.27 8.17 -15.36
CA GLU A 151 -5.57 9.02 -16.35
C GLU A 151 -5.59 8.47 -17.79
N GLY A 152 -6.26 7.35 -18.07
CA GLY A 152 -6.43 6.86 -19.45
C GLY A 152 -5.19 6.18 -20.03
N THR A 153 -4.28 5.67 -19.21
CA THR A 153 -3.29 4.71 -19.69
C THR A 153 -3.90 3.32 -19.69
N ASP A 154 -4.26 2.83 -20.88
CA ASP A 154 -4.57 1.40 -21.10
C ASP A 154 -3.38 0.58 -20.60
N PHE A 155 -3.48 0.08 -19.37
CA PHE A 155 -2.56 -0.90 -18.85
C PHE A 155 -2.82 -2.18 -19.65
N LYS A 156 -2.13 -2.33 -20.80
CA LYS A 156 -1.93 -3.62 -21.43
C LYS A 156 -1.33 -4.52 -20.35
N ARG A 157 -2.19 -5.33 -19.72
CA ARG A 157 -1.70 -6.55 -19.08
C ARG A 157 -0.99 -7.28 -20.20
N SER A 158 0.33 -7.38 -20.13
CA SER A 158 1.05 -8.44 -20.82
C SER A 158 0.55 -9.74 -20.21
N GLY A 159 -0.60 -10.22 -20.67
CA GLY A 159 -1.02 -11.60 -20.50
C GLY A 159 0.00 -12.47 -21.23
N PRO A 160 0.33 -13.65 -20.70
CA PRO A 160 1.19 -14.57 -21.43
C PRO A 160 0.48 -14.91 -22.75
N GLY A 161 1.18 -14.75 -23.86
CA GLY A 161 0.74 -15.21 -25.17
C GLY A 161 0.36 -16.70 -25.11
N GLY A 162 -0.60 -17.07 -25.97
CA GLY A 162 -1.16 -18.41 -26.10
C GLY A 162 -0.14 -19.51 -26.45
N PRO A 163 -0.64 -20.73 -26.69
CA PRO A 163 -0.03 -21.97 -26.21
C PRO A 163 1.17 -22.41 -27.06
N GLY A 164 2.36 -22.18 -26.54
CA GLY A 164 3.59 -22.85 -26.97
C GLY A 164 4.08 -23.75 -25.85
N GLY A 165 4.01 -25.07 -26.05
CA GLY A 165 4.33 -26.06 -25.04
C GLY A 165 5.77 -25.97 -24.54
N PHE A 166 5.93 -25.91 -23.22
CA PHE A 166 7.12 -26.34 -22.53
C PHE A 166 6.71 -27.15 -21.29
N ALA A 167 6.88 -28.46 -21.39
CA ALA A 167 6.86 -29.35 -20.25
C ALA A 167 8.06 -29.02 -19.36
N GLY A 168 7.82 -28.60 -18.11
CA GLY A 168 8.90 -28.25 -17.18
C GLY A 168 8.41 -27.94 -15.77
N LYS A 169 8.35 -28.98 -14.94
CA LYS A 169 8.32 -29.03 -13.46
C LYS A 169 7.61 -27.88 -12.70
N LYS A 170 6.50 -28.23 -12.02
CA LYS A 170 5.87 -27.42 -10.97
C LYS A 170 6.87 -27.13 -9.84
N PRO A 171 7.11 -25.88 -9.41
CA PRO A 171 7.79 -25.63 -8.16
C PRO A 171 6.81 -25.86 -7.00
N GLY A 172 7.15 -26.81 -6.13
CA GLY A 172 6.40 -27.12 -4.92
C GLY A 172 6.38 -25.92 -3.97
N PHE A 173 5.18 -25.46 -3.61
CA PHE A 173 4.96 -24.55 -2.49
C PHE A 173 5.03 -25.35 -1.19
N GLY A 174 6.25 -25.59 -0.71
CA GLY A 174 6.50 -25.97 0.68
C GLY A 174 6.61 -24.72 1.56
N PRO A 175 6.40 -24.84 2.88
CA PRO A 175 6.53 -23.70 3.80
C PRO A 175 7.94 -23.13 3.72
N LYS A 176 8.04 -21.82 3.42
CA LYS A 176 9.33 -21.10 3.40
C LYS A 176 9.83 -20.98 4.84
N LYS A 177 11.09 -21.39 5.07
CA LYS A 177 11.77 -21.19 6.35
C LYS A 177 11.82 -19.69 6.71
N PRO A 178 11.72 -19.32 8.00
CA PRO A 178 11.88 -17.94 8.42
C PRO A 178 13.27 -17.41 8.01
N TYR A 179 13.31 -16.13 7.66
CA TYR A 179 14.54 -15.43 7.29
C TYR A 179 15.52 -15.51 8.47
N GLY A 180 16.74 -16.02 8.24
CA GLY A 180 17.78 -16.14 9.29
C GLY A 180 18.14 -17.56 9.75
N SER A 181 17.54 -18.62 9.20
CA SER A 181 18.03 -19.99 9.48
C SER A 181 19.43 -20.19 8.86
N LYS A 182 20.46 -20.25 9.72
CA LYS A 182 21.85 -20.54 9.31
C LYS A 182 21.92 -21.88 8.54
N PRO A 183 22.69 -21.98 7.45
CA PRO A 183 22.96 -23.27 6.83
C PRO A 183 23.74 -24.18 7.81
N PRO A 184 23.44 -25.49 7.87
CA PRO A 184 24.20 -26.40 8.70
C PRO A 184 25.55 -26.67 8.01
N GLY A 185 26.63 -26.26 8.66
CA GLY A 185 27.99 -26.69 8.32
C GLY A 185 28.93 -25.58 7.85
N GLY A 186 29.93 -25.31 8.68
CA GLY A 186 31.26 -24.85 8.26
C GLY A 186 31.45 -23.34 8.13
N PHE A 187 31.98 -22.70 9.18
CA PHE A 187 33.29 -22.05 9.12
C PHE A 187 33.74 -21.70 10.54
N SER A 188 34.75 -22.44 11.01
CA SER A 188 35.56 -22.10 12.17
C SER A 188 36.46 -20.91 11.83
N GLY A 189 36.69 -20.03 12.80
CA GLY A 189 37.74 -19.02 12.71
C GLY A 189 37.40 -17.68 13.34
N LYS A 190 37.33 -17.62 14.68
CA LYS A 190 37.62 -16.36 15.37
C LYS A 190 39.09 -16.03 15.12
N LYS A 191 39.40 -14.93 14.41
CA LYS A 191 40.74 -14.33 14.46
C LYS A 191 40.83 -13.47 15.74
N PRO A 192 41.91 -13.58 16.53
CA PRO A 192 42.08 -12.73 17.70
C PRO A 192 42.40 -11.29 17.29
N PHE A 193 41.87 -10.36 18.09
CA PHE A 193 42.10 -8.92 18.06
C PHE A 193 43.60 -8.61 18.24
N ARG A 194 44.21 -7.84 17.34
CA ARG A 194 45.56 -7.26 17.52
C ARG A 194 45.43 -5.92 18.26
N PRO A 195 46.23 -5.63 19.30
CA PRO A 195 46.24 -4.31 19.90
C PRO A 195 46.96 -3.29 18.99
N LYS A 196 46.52 -2.02 19.08
CA LYS A 196 47.10 -0.86 18.40
C LYS A 196 48.58 -0.72 18.76
N ARG A 197 49.40 -0.31 17.79
CA ARG A 197 50.72 0.26 18.06
C ARG A 197 50.52 1.70 18.50
N ASP A 198 51.11 2.05 19.62
CA ASP A 198 51.26 3.43 20.04
C ASP A 198 52.37 4.07 19.17
N ASP A 199 52.07 5.25 18.62
CA ASP A 199 53.03 6.16 17.99
C ASP A 199 53.54 7.15 19.04
#